data_AF-A0A9D7VNW3-F1
#
_entry.id   AF-A0A9D7VNW3-F1
#
_cell.length_a   1.000
_cell.length_b   1.000
_cell.length_c   1.000
_cell.angle_alpha   90.00
_cell.angle_beta   90.00
_cell.angle_gamma   90.00
#
_symmetry.space_group_name_H-M   'P 1'
#
loop_
_entity.id
_entity.type
_entity.pdbx_description
1 polymer ?
#
loop_
_entity_poly.entity_id
_entity_poly.type
_entity_poly.pdbx_seq_one_letter_code
_entity_poly.pdbx_strand_id
1 'polypeptide(L)'
;MFDWRYAFYFVVVLGLVALAILAPLMGRLPVGAAAPAAASAARALTPATAGLLLVTFLIVLSEFVVYTYVSVILDGTTYAGAPILPAVLLAYGIGALAGNFATGILTDRLGPLQVLVGAVAAQTALLVALVVWRDAALPTVAVGFVWGIASYMYLVPIQHRLLSHAGGAAR
;
A
#
# COMPACT_ATOMS: atom_id res chain seq x y z
N MET A 1 -4.42 5.81 31.31
CA MET A 1 -3.37 5.02 30.63
C MET A 1 -4.07 4.16 29.59
N PHE A 2 -3.94 4.48 28.31
CA PHE A 2 -4.48 3.64 27.24
C PHE A 2 -3.49 2.51 26.97
N ASP A 3 -3.89 1.28 27.31
CA ASP A 3 -3.20 0.04 26.98
C ASP A 3 -3.25 -0.20 25.45
N TRP A 4 -2.22 -0.84 24.89
CA TRP A 4 -2.18 -1.27 23.48
C TRP A 4 -3.42 -2.10 23.10
N ARG A 5 -4.02 -2.80 24.06
CA ARG A 5 -5.28 -3.55 23.89
C ARG A 5 -6.43 -2.70 23.35
N TYR A 6 -6.52 -1.42 23.72
CA TYR A 6 -7.59 -0.54 23.23
C TYR A 6 -7.48 -0.27 21.72
N ALA A 7 -6.27 -0.25 21.16
CA ALA A 7 -6.08 -0.16 19.71
C ALA A 7 -6.64 -1.40 19.00
N PHE A 8 -6.42 -2.59 19.55
CA PHE A 8 -7.00 -3.83 19.01
C PHE A 8 -8.53 -3.85 19.14
N TYR A 9 -9.08 -3.44 20.28
CA TYR A 9 -10.54 -3.33 20.44
C TYR A 9 -11.16 -2.37 19.43
N PHE A 10 -10.51 -1.23 19.19
CA PHE A 10 -10.94 -0.28 18.17
C PHE A 10 -11.00 -0.92 16.78
N VAL A 11 -9.95 -1.64 16.37
CA VAL A 11 -9.90 -2.36 15.07
C VAL A 11 -11.01 -3.41 14.97
N VAL A 12 -11.25 -4.18 16.05
CA VAL A 12 -12.32 -5.19 16.09
C VAL A 12 -13.69 -4.56 15.90
N VAL A 13 -13.99 -3.47 16.61
CA VAL A 13 -15.26 -2.74 16.47
C VAL A 13 -15.42 -2.22 15.04
N LEU A 14 -14.38 -1.64 14.46
CA LEU A 14 -14.41 -1.15 13.08
C LEU A 14 -14.69 -2.27 12.08
N GLY A 15 -14.07 -3.44 12.27
CA GLY A 15 -14.30 -4.63 11.45
C GLY A 15 -15.72 -5.18 11.57
N LEU A 16 -16.30 -5.20 12.78
CA LEU A 16 -17.69 -5.61 13.00
C LEU A 16 -18.68 -4.64 12.36
N VAL A 17 -18.41 -3.33 12.42
CA VAL A 17 -19.22 -2.31 11.74
C VAL A 17 -19.16 -2.52 10.22
N ALA A 18 -17.97 -2.70 9.66
CA ALA A 18 -17.80 -2.98 8.23
C ALA A 18 -18.53 -4.27 7.81
N LEU A 19 -18.44 -5.34 8.61
CA LEU A 19 -19.17 -6.59 8.36
C LEU A 19 -20.69 -6.37 8.41
N ALA A 20 -21.20 -5.66 9.41
CA ALA A 20 -22.63 -5.40 9.54
C ALA A 20 -23.19 -4.59 8.36
N ILE A 21 -22.38 -3.68 7.78
CA ILE A 21 -22.73 -2.90 6.59
C ILE A 21 -22.67 -3.76 5.32
N LEU A 22 -21.59 -4.54 5.15
CA LEU A 22 -21.32 -5.28 3.91
C LEU A 22 -22.10 -6.59 3.80
N ALA A 23 -22.34 -7.30 4.91
CA ALA A 23 -23.04 -8.58 4.92
C ALA A 23 -24.42 -8.55 4.22
N PRO A 24 -25.30 -7.55 4.44
CA PRO A 24 -26.56 -7.46 3.71
C PRO A 24 -26.41 -7.03 2.24
N LEU A 25 -25.31 -6.35 1.89
CA LEU A 25 -25.01 -5.91 0.52
C LEU A 25 -24.41 -7.03 -0.35
N MET A 26 -23.82 -8.04 0.27
CA MET A 26 -23.22 -9.17 -0.43
C MET A 26 -24.30 -10.10 -0.99
N GLY A 27 -24.46 -10.07 -2.31
CA GLY A 27 -25.26 -11.07 -3.03
C GLY A 27 -24.61 -12.45 -2.99
N ARG A 28 -25.42 -13.50 -3.22
CA ARG A 28 -24.91 -14.87 -3.40
C ARG A 28 -24.10 -14.93 -4.69
N LEU A 29 -22.78 -15.05 -4.57
CA LEU A 29 -21.91 -15.32 -5.72
C LEU A 29 -22.17 -16.75 -6.23
N PRO A 30 -22.33 -16.97 -7.54
CA PRO A 30 -22.38 -18.31 -8.10
C PRO A 30 -21.10 -19.06 -7.71
N VAL A 31 -21.24 -20.18 -7.02
CA VAL A 31 -20.11 -21.07 -6.75
C VAL A 31 -19.76 -21.77 -8.05
N GLY A 32 -18.87 -21.17 -8.85
CA GLY A 32 -18.28 -21.83 -10.01
C GLY A 32 -17.46 -23.03 -9.57
N ALA A 33 -17.48 -24.11 -10.35
CA ALA A 33 -16.64 -25.28 -10.10
C ALA A 33 -15.18 -24.84 -9.91
N ALA A 34 -14.58 -25.19 -8.77
CA ALA A 34 -13.20 -24.83 -8.46
C ALA A 34 -12.27 -25.41 -9.53
N ALA A 35 -11.69 -24.56 -10.37
CA ALA A 35 -10.61 -24.98 -11.26
C ALA A 35 -9.45 -25.53 -10.41
N PRO A 36 -8.75 -26.59 -10.84
CA PRO A 36 -7.63 -27.14 -10.08
C PRO A 36 -6.52 -26.07 -9.94
N ALA A 37 -6.38 -25.55 -8.71
CA ALA A 37 -5.60 -24.35 -8.39
C ALA A 37 -4.13 -24.40 -8.85
N ALA A 38 -3.52 -25.59 -8.84
CA ALA A 38 -2.11 -25.78 -9.20
C ALA A 38 -1.83 -25.59 -10.71
N ALA A 39 -2.77 -26.01 -11.58
CA ALA A 39 -2.61 -25.87 -13.03
C ALA A 39 -2.78 -24.40 -13.47
N SER A 40 -3.62 -23.63 -12.77
CA SER A 40 -3.84 -22.21 -13.06
C SER A 40 -2.68 -21.31 -12.61
N ALA A 41 -2.01 -21.63 -11.50
CA ALA A 41 -0.88 -20.84 -11.00
C ALA A 41 0.36 -20.93 -11.92
N ALA A 42 0.71 -22.15 -12.36
CA ALA A 42 1.84 -22.36 -13.27
C ALA A 42 1.61 -21.75 -14.66
N ARG A 43 0.35 -21.73 -15.12
CA ARG A 43 -0.03 -21.14 -16.42
C ARG A 43 -0.07 -19.61 -16.39
N ALA A 44 -0.21 -19.01 -15.20
CA ALA A 44 -0.22 -17.55 -15.00
C ALA A 44 1.20 -16.95 -14.86
N LEU A 45 2.21 -17.75 -14.54
CA LEU A 45 3.61 -17.33 -14.37
C LEU A 45 4.34 -17.27 -15.73
N THR A 46 3.99 -16.29 -16.55
CA THR A 46 4.77 -15.93 -17.74
C THR A 46 5.98 -15.07 -17.36
N PRO A 47 7.04 -14.95 -18.18
CA PRO A 47 8.16 -14.03 -17.92
C PRO A 47 7.72 -12.59 -17.65
N ALA A 48 6.65 -12.13 -18.32
CA ALA A 48 6.06 -10.81 -18.10
C ALA A 48 5.39 -10.70 -16.71
N THR A 49 4.61 -11.72 -16.30
CA THR A 49 3.99 -11.76 -14.97
C THR A 49 5.07 -11.85 -13.88
N ALA A 50 6.10 -12.65 -14.08
CA ALA A 50 7.22 -12.80 -13.15
C ALA A 50 7.98 -11.48 -12.96
N GLY A 51 8.23 -10.74 -14.04
CA GLY A 51 8.83 -9.40 -13.99
C GLY A 51 7.96 -8.41 -13.19
N LEU A 52 6.65 -8.40 -13.41
CA LEU A 52 5.72 -7.55 -12.66
C LEU A 52 5.69 -7.91 -11.16
N LEU A 53 5.67 -9.20 -10.84
CA LEU A 53 5.73 -9.69 -9.45
C LEU A 53 7.05 -9.31 -8.78
N LEU A 54 8.18 -9.40 -9.49
CA LEU A 54 9.48 -8.98 -8.96
C LEU A 54 9.50 -7.47 -8.67
N VAL A 55 9.01 -6.64 -9.59
CA VAL A 55 8.89 -5.19 -9.36
C VAL A 55 7.99 -4.90 -8.16
N THR A 56 6.84 -5.56 -8.07
CA THR A 56 5.93 -5.44 -6.92
C THR A 56 6.63 -5.82 -5.62
N PHE A 57 7.33 -6.95 -5.62
CA PHE A 57 8.08 -7.43 -4.46
C PHE A 57 9.13 -6.42 -4.02
N LEU A 58 9.91 -5.85 -4.94
CA LEU A 58 10.93 -4.86 -4.62
C LEU A 58 10.33 -3.57 -4.05
N ILE A 59 9.19 -3.11 -4.61
CA ILE A 59 8.47 -1.93 -4.11
C ILE A 59 7.99 -2.16 -2.68
N VAL A 60 7.26 -3.26 -2.46
CA VAL A 60 6.73 -3.65 -1.15
C VAL A 60 7.87 -3.84 -0.16
N LEU A 61 8.96 -4.51 -0.55
CA LEU A 61 10.12 -4.72 0.31
C LEU A 61 10.72 -3.37 0.74
N SER A 62 10.96 -2.46 -0.20
CA SER A 62 11.52 -1.13 0.12
C SER A 62 10.62 -0.34 1.08
N GLU A 63 9.31 -0.40 0.87
CA GLU A 63 8.31 0.25 1.69
C GLU A 63 8.28 -0.30 3.12
N PHE A 64 8.11 -1.61 3.26
CA PHE A 64 7.91 -2.25 4.55
C PHE A 64 9.18 -2.26 5.40
N VAL A 65 10.37 -2.26 4.80
CA VAL A 65 11.63 -2.06 5.53
C VAL A 65 11.61 -0.70 6.23
N VAL A 66 11.34 0.39 5.49
CA VAL A 66 11.31 1.72 6.10
C VAL A 66 10.15 1.85 7.09
N TYR A 67 8.96 1.35 6.76
CA TYR A 67 7.80 1.40 7.67
C TYR A 67 8.06 0.68 8.99
N THR A 68 8.72 -0.49 8.94
CA THR A 68 9.05 -1.28 10.13
C THR A 68 10.11 -0.60 10.99
N TYR A 69 11.09 0.06 10.35
CA TYR A 69 12.23 0.68 11.03
C TYR A 69 12.14 2.21 11.14
N VAL A 70 10.99 2.82 10.82
CA VAL A 70 10.83 4.28 10.85
C VAL A 70 11.07 4.84 12.25
N SER A 71 10.71 4.09 13.29
CA SER A 71 11.03 4.46 14.68
C SER A 71 12.53 4.56 14.93
N VAL A 72 13.33 3.68 14.33
CA VAL A 72 14.80 3.69 14.42
C VAL A 72 15.39 4.85 13.62
N ILE A 73 14.79 5.19 12.46
CA ILE A 73 15.23 6.34 11.65
C ILE A 73 15.01 7.67 12.39
N LEU A 74 13.90 7.75 13.12
CA LEU A 74 13.52 8.93 13.91
C LEU A 74 14.13 8.94 15.32
N ASP A 75 14.78 7.85 15.73
CA ASP A 75 15.45 7.77 17.02
C ASP A 75 16.68 8.70 17.07
N GLY A 76 16.93 9.30 18.24
CA GLY A 76 18.02 10.25 18.42
C GLY A 76 17.87 11.59 17.67
N THR A 77 16.70 11.88 17.10
CA THR A 77 16.40 13.21 16.52
C THR A 77 16.21 14.27 17.61
N THR A 78 16.31 15.54 17.24
CA THR A 78 16.08 16.70 18.14
C THR A 78 14.71 16.72 18.84
N TYR A 79 13.77 15.87 18.42
CA TYR A 79 12.43 15.74 18.98
C TYR A 79 12.26 14.49 19.85
N ALA A 80 13.34 13.95 20.41
CA ALA A 80 13.30 12.87 21.39
C ALA A 80 12.29 13.20 22.51
N GLY A 81 11.22 12.40 22.62
CA GLY A 81 10.12 12.60 23.58
C GLY A 81 8.86 13.27 23.02
N ALA A 82 8.88 13.80 21.80
CA ALA A 82 7.69 14.30 21.11
C ALA A 82 6.95 13.16 20.39
N PRO A 83 5.62 13.28 20.14
CA PRO A 83 4.83 12.27 19.42
C PRO A 83 5.06 12.33 17.89
N ILE A 84 6.30 12.50 17.44
CA ILE A 84 6.65 12.63 16.02
C ILE A 84 6.37 11.34 15.24
N LEU A 85 6.72 10.19 15.79
CA LEU A 85 6.46 8.89 15.16
C LEU A 85 4.96 8.65 14.92
N PRO A 86 4.07 8.79 15.93
CA PRO A 86 2.63 8.75 15.70
C PRO A 86 2.13 9.75 14.65
N ALA A 87 2.65 10.98 14.65
CA ALA A 87 2.25 12.00 13.67
C ALA A 87 2.64 11.63 12.24
N VAL A 88 3.85 11.13 12.03
CA VAL A 88 4.34 10.64 10.72
C VAL A 88 3.51 9.46 10.25
N LEU A 89 3.24 8.48 11.13
CA LEU A 89 2.43 7.31 10.78
C LEU A 89 0.96 7.67 10.49
N LEU A 90 0.40 8.64 11.21
CA LEU A 90 -0.93 9.17 10.94
C LEU A 90 -0.97 9.87 9.58
N ALA A 91 0.00 10.75 9.31
CA ALA A 91 0.12 11.44 8.04
C ALA A 91 0.29 10.45 6.88
N TYR A 92 1.14 9.44 7.03
CA TYR A 92 1.30 8.33 6.09
C TYR A 92 -0.01 7.60 5.86
N GLY A 93 -0.78 7.27 6.91
CA GLY A 93 -2.08 6.62 6.78
C GLY A 93 -3.10 7.45 5.98
N ILE A 94 -3.19 8.76 6.24
CA ILE A 94 -4.06 9.67 5.48
C ILE A 94 -3.60 9.75 4.02
N GLY A 95 -2.29 9.85 3.80
CA GLY A 95 -1.70 9.82 2.46
C GLY A 95 -2.03 8.54 1.71
N ALA A 96 -1.93 7.39 2.37
CA ALA A 96 -2.28 6.09 1.80
C ALA A 96 -3.74 6.01 1.34
N LEU A 97 -4.68 6.55 2.13
CA LEU A 97 -6.08 6.66 1.71
C LEU A 97 -6.20 7.51 0.43
N ALA A 98 -5.58 8.69 0.41
CA ALA A 98 -5.61 9.57 -0.75
C ALA A 98 -4.97 8.92 -2.00
N GLY A 99 -3.85 8.22 -1.82
CA GLY A 99 -3.17 7.45 -2.86
C GLY A 99 -4.08 6.40 -3.48
N ASN A 100 -4.76 5.58 -2.65
CA ASN A 100 -5.70 4.57 -3.15
C ASN A 100 -6.79 5.15 -4.07
N PHE A 101 -7.40 6.28 -3.68
CA PHE A 101 -8.41 6.94 -4.53
C PHE A 101 -7.80 7.55 -5.81
N ALA A 102 -6.64 8.19 -5.68
CA ALA A 102 -5.97 8.85 -6.79
C ALA A 102 -5.48 7.84 -7.84
N THR A 103 -5.11 6.62 -7.42
CA THR A 103 -4.51 5.60 -8.27
C THR A 103 -5.38 5.22 -9.46
N GLY A 104 -6.68 4.98 -9.24
CA GLY A 104 -7.58 4.62 -10.35
C GLY A 104 -7.63 5.71 -11.40
N ILE A 105 -7.84 6.97 -10.96
CA ILE A 105 -7.92 8.14 -11.84
C ILE A 105 -6.61 8.36 -12.60
N LEU A 106 -5.47 8.28 -11.92
CA LEU A 106 -4.15 8.45 -12.53
C LEU A 106 -3.83 7.30 -13.50
N THR A 107 -4.22 6.07 -13.17
CA THR A 107 -4.03 4.91 -14.04
C THR A 107 -4.84 5.03 -15.31
N ASP A 108 -6.09 5.50 -15.21
CA ASP A 108 -6.97 5.71 -16.36
C ASP A 108 -6.48 6.86 -17.25
N ARG A 109 -5.89 7.92 -16.67
CA ARG A 109 -5.43 9.11 -17.40
C ARG A 109 -4.03 8.99 -18.01
N LEU A 110 -3.08 8.43 -17.27
CA LEU A 110 -1.65 8.37 -17.65
C LEU A 110 -1.23 6.98 -18.12
N GLY A 111 -2.01 5.96 -17.79
CA GLY A 111 -1.68 4.57 -18.05
C GLY A 111 -0.83 3.93 -16.94
N PRO A 112 -0.93 2.60 -16.79
CA PRO A 112 -0.40 1.88 -15.62
C PRO A 112 1.12 1.93 -15.49
N LEU A 113 1.85 1.97 -16.62
CA LEU A 113 3.32 2.00 -16.59
C LEU A 113 3.86 3.34 -16.08
N GLN A 114 3.26 4.45 -16.52
CA GLN A 114 3.69 5.80 -16.11
C GLN A 114 3.42 6.03 -14.62
N VAL A 115 2.25 5.60 -14.13
CA VAL A 115 1.91 5.64 -12.71
C VAL A 115 2.89 4.81 -11.87
N LEU A 116 3.22 3.59 -12.32
CA LEU A 116 4.15 2.73 -11.61
C LEU A 116 5.56 3.34 -11.54
N VAL A 117 6.10 3.81 -12.66
CA VAL A 117 7.44 4.45 -12.68
C VAL A 117 7.46 5.71 -11.83
N GLY A 118 6.41 6.53 -11.92
CA GLY A 118 6.27 7.73 -11.10
C GLY A 118 6.20 7.41 -9.61
N ALA A 119 5.44 6.39 -9.21
CA ALA A 119 5.34 5.94 -7.82
C ALA A 119 6.69 5.44 -7.29
N VAL A 120 7.42 4.62 -8.06
CA VAL A 120 8.75 4.13 -7.68
C VAL A 120 9.76 5.27 -7.52
N ALA A 121 9.78 6.20 -8.47
CA ALA A 121 10.67 7.35 -8.43
C ALA A 121 10.35 8.26 -7.23
N ALA A 122 9.06 8.55 -7.01
CA ALA A 122 8.61 9.33 -5.87
C ALA A 122 8.97 8.63 -4.54
N GLN A 123 8.69 7.34 -4.43
CA GLN A 123 9.02 6.55 -3.24
C GLN A 123 10.51 6.59 -2.95
N THR A 124 11.37 6.36 -3.95
CA THR A 124 12.83 6.44 -3.79
C THR A 124 13.27 7.81 -3.28
N ALA A 125 12.75 8.89 -3.89
CA ALA A 125 13.07 10.26 -3.49
C ALA A 125 12.59 10.57 -2.05
N LEU A 126 11.40 10.11 -1.68
CA LEU A 126 10.80 10.35 -0.37
C LEU A 126 11.53 9.59 0.74
N LEU A 127 12.01 8.37 0.47
CA LEU A 127 12.82 7.61 1.43
C LEU A 127 14.16 8.32 1.71
N VAL A 128 14.80 8.88 0.68
CA VAL A 128 16.01 9.71 0.86
C VAL A 128 15.66 10.98 1.64
N ALA A 129 14.58 11.67 1.27
CA ALA A 129 14.14 12.89 1.92
C ALA A 129 13.83 12.68 3.41
N LEU A 130 13.25 11.53 3.79
CA LEU A 130 12.96 11.18 5.18
C LEU A 130 14.24 11.14 6.03
N VAL A 131 15.33 10.58 5.49
CA VAL A 131 16.61 10.52 6.19
C VAL A 131 17.27 11.90 6.26
N VAL A 132 17.23 12.66 5.16
CA VAL A 132 17.86 13.99 5.07
C VAL A 132 17.17 15.02 5.97
N TRP A 133 15.85 14.97 6.09
CA TRP A 133 15.06 15.94 6.84
C TRP A 133 14.60 15.44 8.22
N ARG A 134 15.15 14.32 8.72
CA ARG A 134 14.73 13.70 10.00
C ARG A 134 14.77 14.63 11.21
N ASP A 135 15.65 15.63 11.20
CA ASP A 135 15.80 16.62 12.27
C ASP A 135 14.87 17.84 12.13
N ALA A 136 14.00 17.84 11.11
CA ALA A 136 12.99 18.86 10.87
C ALA A 136 11.59 18.22 10.93
N ALA A 137 10.87 18.45 12.04
CA ALA A 137 9.60 17.77 12.32
C ALA A 137 8.55 17.96 11.23
N LEU A 138 8.29 19.20 10.81
CA LEU A 138 7.26 19.50 9.83
C LEU A 138 7.57 18.88 8.44
N PRO A 139 8.80 19.05 7.89
CA PRO A 139 9.21 18.31 6.69
C PRO A 139 9.08 16.80 6.81
N THR A 140 9.45 16.21 7.96
CA THR A 140 9.35 14.76 8.17
C THR A 140 7.91 14.27 8.10
N VAL A 141 6.97 15.00 8.73
CA VAL A 141 5.54 14.68 8.67
C VAL A 141 4.99 14.85 7.24
N ALA A 142 5.40 15.91 6.54
CA ALA A 142 5.00 16.14 5.15
C ALA A 142 5.52 15.04 4.22
N VAL A 143 6.78 14.62 4.39
CA VAL A 143 7.34 13.46 3.66
C VAL A 143 6.54 12.20 3.99
N GLY A 144 6.19 11.96 5.26
CA GLY A 144 5.35 10.84 5.65
C GLY A 144 4.00 10.80 4.90
N PHE A 145 3.33 11.95 4.79
CA PHE A 145 2.09 12.08 4.02
C PHE A 145 2.26 11.75 2.54
N VAL A 146 3.23 12.38 1.87
CA VAL A 146 3.47 12.16 0.43
C VAL A 146 3.95 10.74 0.16
N TRP A 147 4.74 10.19 1.09
CA TRP A 147 5.19 8.80 1.03
C TRP A 147 4.00 7.85 1.09
N GLY A 148 3.04 8.08 2.00
CA GLY A 148 1.79 7.32 2.05
C GLY A 148 1.02 7.32 0.73
N ILE A 149 0.94 8.48 0.05
CA ILE A 149 0.29 8.58 -1.27
C ILE A 149 1.00 7.67 -2.27
N ALA A 150 2.33 7.83 -2.43
CA ALA A 150 3.11 7.07 -3.40
C ALA A 150 3.07 5.56 -3.12
N SER A 151 3.12 5.20 -1.84
CA SER A 151 3.11 3.83 -1.32
C SER A 151 1.89 3.00 -1.73
N TYR A 152 0.73 3.59 -1.98
CA TYR A 152 -0.46 2.81 -2.35
C TYR A 152 -0.85 2.95 -3.83
N MET A 153 -0.01 3.61 -4.63
CA MET A 153 -0.26 3.82 -6.06
C MET A 153 0.01 2.61 -6.96
N TYR A 154 0.54 1.52 -6.44
CA TYR A 154 0.81 0.30 -7.22
C TYR A 154 -0.35 -0.71 -7.22
N LEU A 155 -1.28 -0.63 -6.27
CA LEU A 155 -2.25 -1.70 -6.01
C LEU A 155 -3.21 -1.95 -7.19
N VAL A 156 -3.82 -0.89 -7.73
CA VAL A 156 -4.79 -0.96 -8.83
C VAL A 156 -4.14 -1.40 -10.15
N PRO A 157 -2.99 -0.84 -10.59
CA PRO A 157 -2.31 -1.27 -11.81
C PRO A 157 -1.96 -2.76 -11.82
N ILE A 158 -1.51 -3.29 -10.68
CA ILE A 158 -1.12 -4.69 -10.54
C ILE A 158 -2.35 -5.59 -10.66
N GLN A 159 -3.43 -5.26 -9.94
CA GLN A 159 -4.68 -6.01 -10.02
C GLN A 159 -5.25 -6.00 -11.45
N HIS A 160 -5.22 -4.86 -12.14
CA HIS A 160 -5.70 -4.75 -13.51
C HIS A 160 -4.85 -5.56 -14.52
N ARG A 161 -3.51 -5.53 -14.38
CA ARG A 161 -2.59 -6.31 -15.23
C ARG A 161 -2.72 -7.82 -15.01
N LEU A 162 -2.89 -8.25 -13.76
CA LEU A 162 -3.08 -9.68 -13.44
C LEU A 162 -4.41 -10.19 -14.01
N LEU A 163 -5.48 -9.41 -13.89
CA LEU A 163 -6.79 -9.78 -14.44
C LEU A 163 -6.82 -9.78 -15.98
N SER A 164 -6.13 -8.85 -16.64
CA SER A 164 -6.06 -8.83 -18.11
C SER A 164 -5.27 -10.01 -18.68
N HIS A 165 -4.24 -10.49 -17.98
CA HIS A 165 -3.51 -11.71 -18.36
C HIS A 165 -4.28 -12.99 -18.02
N ALA A 166 -5.08 -13.01 -16.95
CA ALA A 166 -5.93 -14.15 -16.61
C ALA A 166 -7.14 -14.29 -17.57
N GLY A 167 -7.74 -13.17 -18.01
CA GLY A 167 -8.87 -13.19 -18.95
C GLY A 167 -8.51 -13.64 -20.37
N GLY A 168 -7.25 -13.45 -20.78
CA GLY A 168 -6.73 -13.95 -22.06
C GLY A 168 -6.52 -15.47 -22.10
N ALA A 169 -6.37 -16.12 -20.93
CA ALA A 169 -6.22 -17.58 -20.82
C ALA A 169 -7.57 -18.34 -20.83
N ALA A 170 -8.69 -17.61 -20.90
CA ALA A 170 -10.05 -18.15 -20.93
C ALA A 170 -10.73 -18.10 -22.32
N ARG A 171 -9.99 -17.71 -23.37
CA ARG A 171 -10.38 -17.87 -24.78
C ARG A 171 -9.47 -18.90 -25.45
#